data_AF-A0A0X1L5K6-F1
#
_entry.id   AF-A0A0X1L5K6-F1
#
_cell.length_a   1.000
_cell.length_b   1.000
_cell.length_c   1.000
_cell.angle_alpha   90.00
_cell.angle_beta   90.00
_cell.angle_gamma   90.00
#
_symmetry.space_group_name_H-M   'P 1'
#
loop_
_entity.id
_entity.type
_entity.pdbx_description
1 polymer ?
#
loop_
_entity_poly.entity_id
_entity_poly.type
_entity_poly.pdbx_seq_one_letter_code
_entity_poly.pdbx_strand_id
1 'polypeptide(L)'
;MTKTARTTTVSVRIDKPTAAEWREKALASDLSLSDWIRGAIDANQQTHLPTPRKRAVRVRDTSHDADPVLMRQLAGMSNNLNQIARALNECRLIGAPVQVQVVEVLALLRSIEGQAAHLLPQLPPPPNPNRKGESDAH
;
A
#
# COMPACT_ATOMS: atom_id res chain seq x y z
N MET A 1 30.38 26.13 0.70
CA MET A 1 30.70 24.94 -0.11
C MET A 1 29.43 24.46 -0.79
N THR A 2 29.38 24.48 -2.12
CA THR A 2 28.22 24.01 -2.91
C THR A 2 28.17 22.49 -2.90
N LYS A 3 27.09 21.92 -2.33
CA LYS A 3 26.88 20.47 -2.27
C LYS A 3 26.56 19.95 -3.69
N THR A 4 27.51 19.27 -4.32
CA THR A 4 27.30 18.63 -5.63
C THR A 4 26.23 17.54 -5.51
N ALA A 5 25.14 17.67 -6.27
CA ALA A 5 24.09 16.67 -6.32
C ALA A 5 24.60 15.40 -7.02
N ARG A 6 24.53 14.26 -6.32
CA ARG A 6 24.96 12.96 -6.84
C ARG A 6 23.75 12.21 -7.36
N THR A 7 23.68 12.00 -8.68
CA THR A 7 22.50 11.46 -9.39
C THR A 7 22.65 10.00 -9.83
N THR A 8 23.86 9.44 -9.80
CA THR A 8 24.16 8.10 -10.33
C THR A 8 24.57 7.13 -9.20
N THR A 9 24.09 5.89 -9.30
CA THR A 9 24.39 4.80 -8.35
C THR A 9 25.09 3.64 -9.07
N VAL A 10 26.18 3.14 -8.49
CA VAL A 10 26.87 1.92 -8.93
C VAL A 10 26.61 0.81 -7.92
N SER A 11 26.14 -0.35 -8.38
CA SER A 11 25.88 -1.53 -7.55
C SER A 11 27.01 -2.55 -7.71
N VAL A 12 27.68 -2.90 -6.61
CA VAL A 12 28.76 -3.91 -6.58
C VAL A 12 28.22 -5.19 -5.94
N ARG A 13 28.42 -6.34 -6.59
CA ARG A 13 28.08 -7.66 -6.02
C ARG A 13 29.30 -8.20 -5.28
N ILE A 14 29.12 -8.50 -4.00
CA ILE A 14 30.13 -9.11 -3.12
C ILE A 14 29.50 -10.26 -2.35
N ASP A 15 30.35 -11.15 -1.84
CA ASP A 15 29.98 -12.21 -0.94
C ASP A 15 29.51 -11.67 0.43
N LYS A 16 28.70 -12.47 1.12
CA LYS A 16 28.12 -12.09 2.43
C LYS A 16 29.17 -11.80 3.51
N PRO A 17 30.26 -12.58 3.68
CA PRO A 17 31.24 -12.30 4.72
C PRO A 17 31.97 -10.97 4.45
N THR A 18 32.40 -10.71 3.22
CA THR A 18 33.01 -9.43 2.86
C THR A 18 32.08 -8.25 3.14
N ALA A 19 30.78 -8.40 2.84
CA ALA A 19 29.79 -7.37 3.16
C ALA A 19 29.62 -7.12 4.67
N ALA A 20 29.86 -8.11 5.53
CA ALA A 20 29.79 -7.96 6.97
C ALA A 20 31.02 -7.21 7.51
N GLU A 21 32.22 -7.61 7.06
CA GLU A 21 33.47 -6.93 7.41
C GLU A 21 33.46 -5.45 7.06
N TRP A 22 32.92 -5.09 5.88
CA TRP A 22 32.83 -3.69 5.47
C TRP A 22 31.89 -2.88 6.36
N ARG A 23 30.80 -3.48 6.83
CA ARG A 23 29.89 -2.82 7.77
C ARG A 23 30.55 -2.63 9.13
N GLU A 24 31.33 -3.60 9.59
CA GLU A 24 32.07 -3.50 10.85
C GLU A 24 33.13 -2.40 10.79
N LYS A 25 33.90 -2.33 9.70
CA LYS A 25 34.89 -1.25 9.48
C LYS A 25 34.24 0.13 9.37
N ALA A 26 33.09 0.22 8.71
CA ALA A 26 32.33 1.48 8.64
C ALA A 26 31.83 1.92 10.02
N LEU A 27 31.30 0.99 10.82
CA LEU A 27 30.86 1.25 12.20
C LEU A 27 32.02 1.67 13.10
N ALA A 28 33.18 1.01 13.00
CA ALA A 28 34.39 1.38 13.75
C ALA A 28 34.89 2.80 13.40
N SER A 29 34.55 3.29 12.20
CA SER A 29 34.91 4.63 11.73
C SER A 29 33.80 5.67 11.96
N ASP A 30 32.69 5.29 12.59
CA ASP A 30 31.46 6.11 12.76
C ASP A 30 30.93 6.71 11.44
N LEU A 31 31.06 5.97 10.35
CA LEU A 31 30.61 6.37 9.02
C LEU A 31 29.51 5.44 8.49
N SER A 32 28.65 5.98 7.62
CA SER A 32 27.77 5.13 6.83
C SER A 32 28.61 4.23 5.90
N LEU A 33 28.12 3.03 5.57
CA LEU A 33 28.83 2.13 4.64
C LEU A 33 29.17 2.85 3.32
N SER A 34 28.27 3.69 2.81
CA SER A 34 28.52 4.47 1.60
C SER A 34 29.61 5.52 1.77
N ASP A 35 29.69 6.21 2.91
CA ASP A 35 30.74 7.21 3.18
C ASP A 35 32.09 6.55 3.48
N TRP A 36 32.09 5.38 4.13
CA TRP A 36 33.30 4.59 4.33
C TRP A 36 33.88 4.09 3.00
N ILE A 37 33.04 3.53 2.12
CA ILE A 37 33.46 3.09 0.77
C ILE A 37 33.94 4.29 -0.06
N ARG A 38 33.23 5.42 -0.02
CA ARG A 38 33.67 6.63 -0.72
C ARG A 38 35.01 7.11 -0.19
N GLY A 39 35.22 7.13 1.13
CA GLY A 39 36.50 7.51 1.72
C GLY A 39 37.67 6.61 1.31
N ALA A 40 37.40 5.31 1.15
CA ALA A 40 38.41 4.34 0.70
C ALA A 40 38.77 4.47 -0.80
N ILE A 41 37.83 4.92 -1.65
CA ILE A 41 38.04 5.07 -3.10
C ILE A 41 38.52 6.48 -3.46
N ASP A 42 37.91 7.50 -2.86
CA ASP A 42 38.19 8.92 -3.06
C ASP A 42 37.87 9.69 -1.76
N ALA A 43 38.92 9.93 -0.96
CA ALA A 43 38.83 10.55 0.37
C ALA A 43 38.08 11.90 0.38
N ASN A 44 38.06 12.63 -0.75
CA ASN A 44 37.44 13.95 -0.83
C ASN A 44 35.94 13.91 -1.18
N GLN A 45 35.35 12.70 -1.26
CA GLN A 45 33.93 12.50 -1.62
C GLN A 45 33.07 11.97 -0.48
N GLN A 46 33.51 12.00 0.77
CA GLN A 46 32.64 11.65 1.89
C GLN A 46 31.52 12.68 2.05
N THR A 47 30.29 12.21 2.28
CA THR A 47 29.12 13.08 2.46
C THR A 47 28.85 13.43 3.91
N HIS A 48 29.37 12.64 4.87
CA HIS A 48 29.09 12.75 6.31
C HIS A 48 27.59 12.84 6.61
N LEU A 49 26.76 12.21 5.79
CA LEU A 49 25.32 12.19 6.01
C LEU A 49 25.02 11.05 7.00
N PRO A 50 24.17 11.30 8.01
CA PRO A 50 23.79 10.26 8.93
C PRO A 50 23.11 9.11 8.19
N THR A 51 23.42 7.88 8.60
CA THR A 51 22.79 6.68 8.06
C THR A 51 21.26 6.80 8.16
N PRO A 52 20.50 6.62 7.07
CA PRO A 52 19.04 6.72 7.09
C PRO A 52 18.45 5.78 8.14
N ARG A 53 17.79 6.35 9.16
CA ARG A 53 17.12 5.57 10.20
C ARG A 53 15.82 5.00 9.62
N LYS A 54 15.61 3.68 9.77
CA LYS A 54 14.31 3.07 9.47
C LYS A 54 13.26 3.74 10.35
N ARG A 55 12.25 4.37 9.71
CA ARG A 55 11.14 4.99 10.43
C ARG A 55 10.45 3.90 11.27
N ALA A 56 10.25 4.15 12.56
CA ALA A 56 9.52 3.24 13.43
C ALA A 56 8.15 2.93 12.82
N VAL A 57 7.83 1.64 12.71
CA VAL A 57 6.54 1.18 12.20
C VAL A 57 5.48 1.67 13.18
N ARG A 58 4.62 2.59 12.75
CA ARG A 58 3.49 3.03 13.56
C ARG A 58 2.57 1.82 13.78
N VAL A 59 2.32 1.49 15.04
CA VAL A 59 1.28 0.52 15.40
C VAL A 59 -0.05 1.12 14.94
N ARG A 60 -0.74 0.42 14.05
CA ARG A 60 -2.03 0.85 13.51
C ARG A 60 -3.08 0.79 14.62
N ASP A 61 -3.82 1.88 14.79
CA ASP A 61 -5.01 1.90 15.63
C ASP A 61 -6.15 1.13 14.93
N THR A 62 -6.65 0.08 15.59
CA THR A 62 -7.69 -0.82 15.09
C THR A 62 -9.07 -0.53 15.69
N SER A 63 -9.20 0.48 16.56
CA SER A 63 -10.47 0.83 17.23
C SER A 63 -11.59 1.26 16.27
N HIS A 64 -11.23 1.62 15.04
CA HIS A 64 -12.13 2.06 13.99
C HIS A 64 -12.12 1.12 12.77
N ASP A 65 -11.61 -0.11 12.92
CA ASP A 65 -11.60 -1.06 11.81
C ASP A 65 -13.05 -1.46 11.47
N ALA A 66 -13.43 -1.19 10.22
CA ALA A 66 -14.70 -1.65 9.68
C ALA A 66 -14.76 -3.19 9.68
N ASP A 67 -15.97 -3.75 9.81
CA ASP A 67 -16.17 -5.20 9.81
C ASP A 67 -15.44 -5.86 8.62
N PRO A 68 -14.47 -6.75 8.87
CA PRO A 68 -13.66 -7.36 7.82
C PRO A 68 -14.47 -8.22 6.85
N VAL A 69 -15.64 -8.72 7.25
CA VAL A 69 -16.55 -9.46 6.35
C VAL A 69 -17.19 -8.49 5.36
N LEU A 70 -17.72 -7.37 5.86
CA LEU A 70 -18.28 -6.30 5.04
C LEU A 70 -17.25 -5.74 4.06
N MET A 71 -16.02 -5.49 4.53
CA MET A 71 -14.94 -4.99 3.67
C MET A 71 -14.56 -5.99 2.56
N ARG A 72 -14.61 -7.29 2.84
CA ARG A 72 -14.37 -8.34 1.84
C ARG A 72 -15.47 -8.36 0.78
N GLN A 73 -16.72 -8.23 1.21
CA GLN A 73 -17.87 -8.17 0.30
C GLN A 73 -17.81 -6.92 -0.57
N LEU A 74 -17.52 -5.76 0.01
CA LEU A 74 -17.35 -4.50 -0.72
C LEU A 74 -16.22 -4.58 -1.75
N ALA A 75 -15.09 -5.20 -1.38
CA ALA A 75 -14.00 -5.45 -2.32
C ALA A 75 -14.43 -6.37 -3.47
N GLY A 76 -15.21 -7.42 -3.17
CA GLY A 76 -15.80 -8.31 -4.18
C GLY A 76 -16.71 -7.55 -5.15
N MET A 77 -17.61 -6.71 -4.64
CA MET A 77 -18.49 -5.87 -5.47
C MET A 77 -17.70 -4.91 -6.36
N SER A 78 -16.68 -4.27 -5.79
CA SER A 78 -15.80 -3.34 -6.52
C SER A 78 -15.02 -4.03 -7.64
N ASN A 79 -14.54 -5.26 -7.38
CA ASN A 79 -13.86 -6.07 -8.39
C ASN A 79 -14.81 -6.44 -9.54
N ASN A 80 -16.05 -6.80 -9.24
CA ASN A 80 -17.06 -7.11 -10.26
C ASN A 80 -17.35 -5.89 -11.16
N LEU A 81 -17.51 -4.70 -10.57
CA LEU A 81 -17.70 -3.47 -11.34
C LEU A 81 -16.50 -3.16 -12.25
N ASN A 82 -15.28 -3.40 -11.77
CA ASN A 82 -14.08 -3.21 -12.56
C ASN A 82 -13.99 -4.20 -13.74
N GLN A 83 -14.45 -5.43 -13.57
CA GLN A 83 -14.54 -6.40 -14.66
C GLN A 83 -15.57 -5.98 -15.72
N ILE A 84 -16.73 -5.47 -15.29
CA ILE A 84 -17.74 -4.91 -16.20
C ILE A 84 -17.16 -3.75 -17.01
N ALA A 85 -16.49 -2.81 -16.34
CA ALA A 85 -15.88 -1.66 -17.01
C ALA A 85 -14.86 -2.08 -18.06
N ARG A 86 -14.04 -3.10 -17.77
CA ARG A 86 -13.06 -3.65 -18.72
C ARG A 86 -13.74 -4.33 -19.91
N ALA A 87 -14.70 -5.22 -19.65
CA ALA A 87 -15.45 -5.89 -20.72
C ALA A 87 -16.12 -4.87 -21.65
N LEU A 88 -16.75 -3.83 -21.10
CA LEU A 88 -17.36 -2.75 -21.88
C LEU A 88 -16.34 -1.98 -22.73
N ASN A 89 -15.16 -1.70 -22.18
CA ASN A 89 -14.09 -1.04 -22.91
C ASN A 89 -13.54 -1.91 -24.05
N GLU A 90 -13.39 -3.21 -23.84
CA GLU A 90 -12.96 -4.17 -24.87
C GLU A 90 -14.01 -4.31 -25.98
N CYS A 91 -15.29 -4.43 -25.63
CA CYS A 91 -16.39 -4.48 -26.61
C CYS A 91 -16.46 -3.19 -27.45
N ARG A 92 -16.28 -2.03 -26.82
CA ARG A 92 -16.18 -0.74 -27.54
C ARG A 92 -15.01 -0.72 -28.51
N LEU A 93 -13.87 -1.32 -28.14
CA LEU A 93 -12.67 -1.37 -28.96
C LEU A 93 -12.85 -2.27 -30.20
N ILE A 94 -13.61 -3.36 -30.06
CA ILE A 94 -13.82 -4.39 -31.10
C ILE A 94 -15.05 -4.08 -31.98
N GLY A 95 -15.86 -3.09 -31.61
CA GLY A 95 -17.05 -2.67 -32.37
C GLY A 95 -18.23 -3.66 -32.27
N ALA A 96 -18.23 -4.52 -31.25
CA ALA A 96 -19.30 -5.51 -31.03
C ALA A 96 -20.62 -4.82 -30.59
N PRO A 97 -21.79 -5.30 -31.04
CA PRO A 97 -23.06 -4.68 -30.69
C PRO A 97 -23.35 -4.84 -29.19
N VAL A 98 -23.49 -3.70 -28.52
CA VAL A 98 -23.72 -3.52 -27.07
C VAL A 98 -24.90 -4.35 -26.51
N GLN A 99 -25.81 -4.83 -27.36
CA GLN A 99 -27.06 -5.50 -26.98
C GLN A 99 -26.87 -6.86 -26.27
N VAL A 100 -25.89 -7.68 -26.67
CA VAL A 100 -25.65 -8.99 -26.01
C VAL A 100 -25.05 -8.79 -24.61
N GLN A 101 -24.16 -7.80 -24.46
CA GLN A 101 -23.51 -7.52 -23.17
C GLN A 101 -24.42 -6.76 -22.18
N VAL A 102 -25.37 -5.93 -22.67
CA VAL A 102 -26.36 -5.28 -21.82
C VAL A 102 -27.19 -6.30 -21.04
N VAL A 103 -27.51 -7.45 -21.65
CA VAL A 103 -28.23 -8.54 -20.97
C VAL A 103 -27.39 -9.15 -19.85
N GLU A 104 -26.08 -9.35 -20.06
CA GLU A 104 -25.19 -9.87 -19.02
C GLU A 104 -24.95 -8.88 -17.89
N VAL A 105 -24.75 -7.59 -18.21
CA VAL A 105 -24.61 -6.53 -17.21
C VAL A 105 -25.90 -6.38 -16.40
N LEU A 106 -27.08 -6.42 -17.05
CA LEU A 106 -28.36 -6.40 -16.34
C LEU A 106 -28.57 -7.62 -15.45
N ALA A 107 -28.19 -8.82 -15.92
CA ALA A 107 -28.24 -10.04 -15.11
C ALA A 107 -27.33 -9.94 -13.87
N LEU A 108 -26.13 -9.37 -14.03
CA LEU A 108 -25.20 -9.18 -12.92
C LEU A 108 -25.70 -8.13 -11.92
N LEU A 109 -26.24 -7.01 -12.40
CA LEU A 109 -26.84 -5.96 -11.54
C LEU A 109 -28.02 -6.51 -10.74
N ARG A 110 -28.89 -7.32 -11.37
CA ARG A 110 -30.01 -8.00 -10.69
C ARG A 110 -29.53 -8.94 -9.58
N SER A 111 -28.41 -9.63 -9.80
CA SER A 111 -27.79 -10.50 -8.80
C SER A 111 -27.24 -9.70 -7.60
N ILE A 112 -26.59 -8.57 -7.87
CA ILE A 112 -26.10 -7.64 -6.83
C ILE A 112 -27.26 -7.10 -5.99
N GLU A 113 -28.35 -6.66 -6.64
CA GLU A 113 -29.56 -6.21 -5.94
C GLU A 113 -30.14 -7.30 -5.02
N GLY A 114 -30.22 -8.54 -5.50
CA GLY A 114 -30.72 -9.67 -4.70
C GLY A 114 -29.84 -9.96 -3.46
N GLN A 115 -28.52 -9.91 -3.64
CA GLN A 115 -27.57 -10.11 -2.52
C GLN A 115 -27.65 -8.96 -1.52
N ALA A 116 -27.71 -7.71 -1.99
CA ALA A 116 -27.85 -6.54 -1.13
C ALA A 116 -29.17 -6.57 -0.35
N ALA A 117 -30.28 -6.93 -0.99
CA ALA A 117 -31.59 -7.05 -0.34
C ALA A 117 -31.60 -8.08 0.81
N HIS A 118 -30.79 -9.13 0.72
CA HIS A 118 -30.65 -10.11 1.80
C HIS A 118 -29.80 -9.60 2.96
N LEU A 119 -28.77 -8.79 2.67
CA LEU A 119 -27.80 -8.30 3.66
C LEU A 119 -28.29 -7.06 4.42
N LEU A 120 -29.01 -6.14 3.75
CA LEU A 120 -29.46 -4.88 4.36
C LEU A 120 -30.30 -5.07 5.64
N PRO A 121 -31.23 -6.04 5.74
CA PRO A 121 -31.99 -6.28 6.97
C PRO A 121 -31.17 -6.89 8.11
N GLN A 122 -29.98 -7.43 7.81
CA GLN A 122 -29.09 -8.05 8.80
C GLN A 122 -28.09 -7.06 9.40
N LEU A 123 -28.03 -5.84 8.85
CA LEU A 123 -27.18 -4.79 9.38
C LEU A 123 -27.76 -4.27 10.70
N PRO A 124 -26.92 -4.09 11.74
CA PRO A 124 -27.36 -3.45 12.97
C PRO A 124 -27.86 -2.03 12.66
N PRO A 125 -28.87 -1.52 13.40
CA PRO A 125 -29.35 -0.17 13.21
C PRO A 125 -28.19 0.83 13.33
N PRO A 126 -28.17 1.89 12.51
CA PRO A 126 -27.07 2.84 12.53
C PRO A 126 -26.89 3.40 13.95
N PRO A 127 -25.64 3.54 14.42
CA PRO A 127 -25.39 4.01 15.78
C PRO A 127 -26.03 5.38 15.98
N ASN A 128 -26.83 5.49 17.04
CA ASN A 128 -27.53 6.72 17.39
C ASN A 128 -26.48 7.80 17.71
N PRO A 129 -26.45 8.94 17.00
CA PRO A 129 -25.43 9.98 17.20
C PRO A 129 -25.41 10.57 18.61
N ASN A 130 -26.46 10.35 19.42
CA ASN A 130 -26.59 10.92 20.76
C ASN A 130 -26.01 10.10 21.92
N ARG A 131 -25.26 9.02 21.69
CA ARG A 131 -24.62 8.25 22.79
C ARG A 131 -23.12 8.54 22.91
N LYS A 132 -22.76 9.82 23.05
CA LYS A 132 -21.47 10.23 23.62
C LYS A 132 -21.74 10.98 24.92
N GLY A 133 -21.61 10.26 26.03
CA GLY A 133 -21.61 10.85 27.37
C GLY A 133 -22.60 10.19 28.32
N GLU A 134 -22.34 8.95 28.72
CA GLU A 134 -22.73 8.42 30.03
C GLU A 134 -22.20 6.98 30.17
N SER A 135 -20.95 6.85 30.60
CA SER A 135 -20.50 5.75 31.46
C SER A 135 -19.09 6.03 31.97
N ASP A 136 -18.95 7.07 32.79
CA ASP A 136 -17.91 7.16 33.81
C ASP A 136 -18.63 7.31 35.15
N ALA A 137 -18.99 6.17 35.75
CA ALA A 137 -19.26 5.99 37.18
C ALA A 137 -19.79 4.56 37.39
N HIS A 138 -18.93 3.67 37.87
CA HIS A 138 -19.10 2.88 39.10
C HIS A 138 -18.06 1.76 39.15
#